data_AF-A0A6J1VTK2-F1
#
_entry.id   AF-A0A6J1VTK2-F1
#
_cell.length_a   1.000
_cell.length_b   1.000
_cell.length_c   1.000
_cell.angle_alpha   90.00
_cell.angle_beta   90.00
_cell.angle_gamma   90.00
#
_symmetry.space_group_name_H-M   'P 1'
#
loop_
_entity.id
_entity.type
_entity.pdbx_description
1 polymer ?
#
loop_
_entity_poly.entity_id
_entity_poly.type
_entity_poly.pdbx_seq_one_letter_code
_entity_poly.pdbx_strand_id
1 'polypeptide(L)'
;MVRFRNRYFLCEIISEDPRCPQFIEERIVHNAVKNAVARIHGDFGAACCSNAFSVKYLNAYTRVVLFCCRKDFYRLLWSSLPFITQLENRSQHCPCSFNTLHVGATIRSCQTFLSVQQGPATAAELYQ
;
A
#
# COMPACT_ATOMS: atom_id res chain seq x y z
N MET A 1 22.42 20.54 1.47
CA MET A 1 21.12 20.27 2.15
C MET A 1 20.67 18.86 1.80
N VAL A 2 20.61 17.94 2.77
CA VAL A 2 20.31 16.51 2.52
C VAL A 2 18.82 16.28 2.74
N ARG A 3 18.11 15.80 1.70
CA ARG A 3 16.67 15.50 1.76
C ARG A 3 16.46 13.99 1.68
N PHE A 4 15.64 13.45 2.58
CA PHE A 4 15.18 12.06 2.48
C PHE A 4 14.33 11.85 1.23
N ARG A 5 14.63 10.80 0.46
CA ARG A 5 13.91 10.44 -0.76
C ARG A 5 12.96 9.29 -0.47
N ASN A 6 11.69 9.50 -0.81
CA ASN A 6 10.65 8.49 -0.67
C ASN A 6 10.31 7.84 -2.02
N ARG A 7 9.66 6.69 -1.93
CA ARG A 7 8.98 6.00 -3.02
C ARG A 7 7.53 5.80 -2.63
N TYR A 8 6.64 5.97 -3.59
CA TYR A 8 5.21 5.82 -3.44
C TYR A 8 4.76 4.64 -4.27
N PHE A 9 3.94 3.79 -3.68
CA PHE A 9 3.36 2.64 -4.34
C PHE A 9 1.88 2.86 -4.44
N LEU A 10 1.39 2.87 -5.68
CA LEU A 10 -0.03 2.83 -5.98
C LEU A 10 -0.38 1.36 -6.21
N CYS A 11 -1.21 0.81 -5.34
CA CYS A 11 -1.63 -0.58 -5.38
C CYS A 11 -3.14 -0.69 -5.40
N GLU A 12 -3.64 -1.76 -5.99
CA GLU A 12 -5.03 -2.18 -5.97
C GLU A 12 -5.16 -3.47 -5.16
N ILE A 13 -6.18 -3.53 -4.30
CA ILE A 13 -6.50 -4.72 -3.51
C ILE A 13 -7.54 -5.52 -4.28
N ILE A 14 -7.12 -6.69 -4.77
CA ILE A 14 -7.98 -7.63 -5.48
C ILE A 14 -8.56 -8.60 -4.46
N SER A 15 -9.88 -8.71 -4.42
CA SER A 15 -10.58 -9.72 -3.63
C SER A 15 -11.91 -10.10 -4.28
N GLU A 16 -12.23 -11.38 -4.18
CA GLU A 16 -13.48 -11.99 -4.64
C GLU A 16 -14.60 -11.87 -3.60
N ASP A 17 -14.25 -11.68 -2.33
CA ASP A 17 -15.20 -11.68 -1.23
C ASP A 17 -15.96 -10.34 -1.12
N PRO A 18 -17.30 -10.34 -1.11
CA PRO A 18 -18.10 -9.11 -1.09
C PRO A 18 -18.02 -8.34 0.23
N ARG A 19 -17.55 -9.00 1.30
CA ARG A 19 -17.38 -8.40 2.64
C ARG A 19 -16.06 -7.65 2.80
N CYS A 20 -15.13 -7.83 1.87
CA CYS A 20 -13.77 -7.28 1.94
C CYS A 20 -13.66 -5.76 2.09
N PRO A 21 -14.54 -4.92 1.54
CA PRO A 21 -14.46 -3.47 1.77
C PRO A 21 -14.47 -3.06 3.24
N GLN A 22 -15.08 -3.87 4.13
CA GLN A 22 -15.11 -3.63 5.58
C GLN A 22 -13.73 -3.85 6.26
N PHE A 23 -12.81 -4.53 5.57
CA PHE A 23 -11.45 -4.83 6.04
C PHE A 23 -10.41 -3.89 5.43
N ILE A 24 -10.78 -3.12 4.40
CA ILE A 24 -9.91 -2.15 3.77
C ILE A 24 -9.95 -0.89 4.65
N GLU A 25 -9.13 -0.92 5.70
CA GLU A 25 -8.88 0.19 6.62
C GLU A 25 -7.38 0.48 6.65
N GLU A 26 -7.01 1.75 6.83
CA GLU A 26 -5.62 2.19 6.85
C GLU A 26 -4.76 1.36 7.82
N ARG A 27 -5.25 1.16 9.04
CA ARG A 27 -4.55 0.41 10.09
C ARG A 27 -4.34 -1.06 9.72
N ILE A 28 -5.35 -1.68 9.12
CA ILE A 28 -5.32 -3.10 8.74
C ILE A 28 -4.33 -3.28 7.61
N VAL A 29 -4.41 -2.47 6.55
CA VAL A 29 -3.50 -2.52 5.41
C VAL A 29 -2.05 -2.22 5.85
N HIS A 30 -1.86 -1.21 6.70
CA HIS A 30 -0.55 -0.88 7.25
C HIS A 30 0.07 -2.08 7.99
N ASN A 31 -0.70 -2.72 8.87
CA ASN A 31 -0.23 -3.88 9.63
C ASN A 31 0.00 -5.10 8.73
N ALA A 32 -0.86 -5.33 7.75
CA ALA A 32 -0.72 -6.45 6.81
C ALA A 32 0.59 -6.37 6.02
N VAL A 33 0.92 -5.18 5.48
CA VAL A 33 2.18 -4.95 4.78
C VAL A 33 3.36 -5.11 5.73
N LYS A 34 3.31 -4.52 6.93
CA LYS A 34 4.40 -4.64 7.92
C LYS A 34 4.64 -6.09 8.35
N ASN A 35 3.57 -6.85 8.57
CA ASN A 35 3.64 -8.26 8.93
C ASN A 35 4.19 -9.10 7.78
N ALA A 36 3.80 -8.82 6.53
CA ALA A 36 4.37 -9.50 5.37
C ALA A 36 5.87 -9.25 5.22
N VAL A 37 6.31 -7.99 5.40
CA VAL A 37 7.75 -7.66 5.40
C VAL A 37 8.48 -8.41 6.52
N ALA A 38 7.93 -8.44 7.73
CA ALA A 38 8.53 -9.15 8.86
C ALA A 38 8.62 -10.67 8.60
N ARG A 39 7.59 -11.28 8.01
CA ARG A 39 7.58 -12.71 7.68
C ARG A 39 8.63 -13.09 6.63
N ILE A 40 8.89 -12.22 5.66
CA ILE A 40 9.77 -12.54 4.51
C ILE A 40 11.21 -12.12 4.76
N HIS A 41 11.41 -10.93 5.33
CA HIS A 41 12.72 -10.29 5.49
C HIS A 41 13.19 -10.22 6.94
N GLY A 42 12.43 -10.80 7.88
CA GLY A 42 12.74 -10.82 9.30
C GLY A 42 12.73 -9.44 9.95
N ASP A 43 13.37 -9.37 11.12
CA ASP A 43 13.44 -8.14 11.93
C ASP A 43 14.17 -7.01 11.22
N PHE A 44 15.18 -7.32 10.41
CA PHE A 44 15.90 -6.33 9.62
C PHE A 44 14.96 -5.60 8.65
N GLY A 45 14.23 -6.34 7.82
CA GLY A 45 13.27 -5.74 6.88
C GLY A 45 12.18 -4.96 7.61
N ALA A 46 11.66 -5.53 8.70
CA ALA A 46 10.64 -4.89 9.52
C ALA A 46 11.11 -3.54 10.09
N ALA A 47 12.33 -3.48 10.63
CA ALA A 47 12.92 -2.27 11.17
C ALA A 47 13.18 -1.22 10.08
N CYS A 48 13.74 -1.63 8.94
CA CYS A 48 14.01 -0.75 7.81
C CYS A 48 12.75 -0.06 7.26
N CYS A 49 11.64 -0.80 7.17
CA CYS A 49 10.37 -0.27 6.69
C CYS A 49 9.62 0.54 7.75
N SER A 50 9.72 0.19 9.04
CA SER A 50 8.92 0.80 10.12
C SER A 50 9.09 2.32 10.27
N ASN A 51 10.27 2.88 10.03
CA ASN A 51 10.52 4.31 10.29
C ASN A 51 9.90 5.27 9.27
N ALA A 52 9.62 4.82 8.05
CA ALA A 52 9.19 5.69 6.96
C ALA A 52 8.02 5.12 6.15
N PHE A 53 7.51 3.96 6.54
CA PHE A 53 6.31 3.39 5.96
C PHE A 53 5.08 4.07 6.52
N SER A 54 4.22 4.57 5.64
CA SER A 54 2.95 5.19 6.00
C SER A 54 2.00 5.03 4.84
N VAL A 55 0.76 4.65 5.14
CA VAL A 55 -0.34 4.75 4.19
C VAL A 55 -0.68 6.22 4.05
N LYS A 56 -0.90 6.68 2.82
CA LYS A 56 -1.18 8.08 2.47
C LYS A 56 -2.57 8.28 1.94
N TYR A 57 -3.11 7.25 1.30
CA TYR A 57 -4.47 7.24 0.83
C TYR A 57 -4.95 5.81 0.77
N LEU A 58 -6.22 5.62 1.06
CA LEU A 58 -6.89 4.35 0.93
C LEU A 58 -8.35 4.64 0.63
N ASN A 59 -8.86 4.01 -0.42
CA ASN A 59 -10.27 4.06 -0.77
C ASN A 59 -10.81 2.63 -0.79
N ALA A 60 -11.71 2.34 0.14
CA ALA A 60 -12.33 1.02 0.29
C ALA A 60 -13.25 0.65 -0.88
N TYR A 61 -13.84 1.66 -1.54
CA TYR A 61 -14.75 1.46 -2.67
C TYR A 61 -13.99 1.09 -3.94
N THR A 62 -12.98 1.89 -4.32
CA THR A 62 -12.15 1.62 -5.49
C THR A 62 -11.05 0.59 -5.21
N ARG A 63 -10.83 0.23 -3.94
CA ARG A 63 -9.81 -0.69 -3.45
C ARG A 63 -8.38 -0.26 -3.78
N VAL A 64 -8.19 1.04 -4.00
CA VAL A 64 -6.89 1.64 -4.30
C VAL A 64 -6.24 2.10 -3.01
N VAL A 65 -4.96 1.78 -2.86
CA VAL A 65 -4.12 2.21 -1.74
C VAL A 65 -2.86 2.88 -2.27
N LEU A 66 -2.51 4.00 -1.66
CA LEU A 66 -1.22 4.66 -1.82
C LEU A 66 -0.47 4.59 -0.50
N PHE A 67 0.71 3.99 -0.50
CA PHE A 67 1.62 4.08 0.65
C PHE A 67 3.00 4.55 0.23
N CYS A 68 3.72 5.15 1.16
CA CYS A 68 5.08 5.61 0.97
C CYS A 68 6.07 4.78 1.78
N CYS A 69 7.29 4.66 1.28
CA CYS A 69 8.42 4.12 2.02
C CYS A 69 9.72 4.86 1.64
N ARG A 70 10.81 4.55 2.35
CA ARG A 70 12.12 5.11 2.02
C ARG A 70 12.66 4.53 0.71
N LYS A 71 13.33 5.35 -0.11
CA LYS A 71 13.91 4.94 -1.40
C LYS A 71 14.91 3.80 -1.24
N ASP A 72 15.62 3.68 -0.14
CA ASP A 72 16.67 2.66 0.01
C ASP A 72 16.09 1.25 0.17
N PHE A 73 14.88 1.15 0.74
CA PHE A 73 14.26 -0.12 1.14
C PHE A 73 12.98 -0.45 0.37
N TYR A 74 12.65 0.31 -0.67
CA TYR A 74 11.42 0.09 -1.43
C TYR A 74 11.34 -1.31 -2.08
N ARG A 75 12.48 -1.91 -2.47
CA ARG A 75 12.52 -3.25 -3.07
C ARG A 75 12.15 -4.35 -2.07
N LEU A 76 12.53 -4.20 -0.79
CA LEU A 76 12.16 -5.14 0.27
C LEU A 76 10.65 -5.13 0.48
N LEU A 77 10.08 -3.93 0.54
CA LEU A 77 8.64 -3.78 0.66
C LEU A 77 7.93 -4.33 -0.59
N TRP A 78 8.41 -3.98 -1.79
CA TRP A 78 7.78 -4.39 -3.04
C TRP A 78 7.76 -5.92 -3.22
N SER A 79 8.87 -6.59 -2.92
CA SER A 79 8.92 -8.06 -2.99
C SER A 79 8.03 -8.74 -1.96
N SER A 80 7.63 -8.05 -0.89
CA SER A 80 6.73 -8.60 0.14
C SER A 80 5.23 -8.51 -0.21
N LEU A 81 4.83 -7.54 -1.05
CA LEU A 81 3.43 -7.30 -1.41
C LEU A 81 2.68 -8.51 -1.99
N PRO A 82 3.23 -9.29 -2.95
CA PRO A 82 2.50 -10.41 -3.54
C PRO A 82 2.22 -11.55 -2.56
N PHE A 83 2.90 -11.59 -1.42
CA PHE A 83 2.71 -12.60 -0.38
C PHE A 83 1.68 -12.20 0.67
N ILE A 84 1.04 -11.05 0.52
CA ILE A 84 -0.12 -10.69 1.32
C ILE A 84 -1.31 -11.42 0.71
N THR A 85 -1.78 -12.46 1.39
CA THR A 85 -2.90 -13.31 0.94
C THR A 85 -4.22 -13.00 1.63
N GLN A 86 -4.18 -12.30 2.77
CA GLN A 86 -5.37 -11.95 3.53
C GLN A 86 -5.18 -10.69 4.37
N LEU A 87 -6.28 -9.96 4.56
CA LEU A 87 -6.42 -8.88 5.53
C LEU A 87 -7.17 -9.40 6.76
N GLU A 88 -6.60 -9.21 7.94
CA GLU A 88 -7.15 -9.69 9.20
C GLU A 88 -7.69 -8.52 10.03
N ASN A 89 -8.95 -8.63 10.48
CA ASN A 89 -9.54 -7.70 11.43
C ASN A 89 -10.19 -8.50 12.57
N ARG A 90 -9.57 -8.45 13.76
CA ARG A 90 -10.02 -9.17 14.96
C ARG A 90 -10.20 -10.67 14.69
N SER A 91 -11.45 -11.13 14.56
CA SER A 91 -11.85 -12.52 14.38
C SER A 91 -12.30 -12.85 12.95
N GLN A 92 -12.22 -11.90 12.03
CA GLN A 92 -12.60 -12.08 10.63
C GLN A 92 -11.39 -11.84 9.71
N HIS A 93 -11.36 -12.55 8.59
CA HIS A 93 -10.34 -12.42 7.56
C HIS A 93 -10.99 -12.28 6.19
N CYS A 94 -10.34 -11.51 5.33
CA CYS A 94 -10.70 -11.34 3.92
C CYS A 94 -9.51 -11.80 3.07
N PRO A 95 -9.65 -12.84 2.22
CA PRO A 95 -8.63 -13.21 1.26
C PRO A 95 -8.49 -12.11 0.22
N CYS A 96 -7.25 -11.67 -0.01
CA CYS A 96 -6.96 -10.61 -0.98
C CYS A 96 -5.53 -10.72 -1.49
N SER A 97 -5.28 -10.14 -2.66
CA SER A 97 -3.94 -9.95 -3.19
C SER A 97 -3.69 -8.48 -3.51
N PHE A 98 -2.44 -8.05 -3.41
CA PHE A 98 -2.03 -6.68 -3.71
C PHE A 98 -1.43 -6.64 -5.12
N ASN A 99 -2.08 -5.93 -6.03
CA ASN A 99 -1.57 -5.64 -7.36
C ASN A 99 -0.89 -4.27 -7.37
N THR A 100 0.39 -4.19 -7.72
CA THR A 100 1.10 -2.90 -7.81
C THR A 100 0.84 -2.28 -9.18
N LEU A 101 0.13 -1.15 -9.21
CA LEU A 101 -0.18 -0.42 -10.44
C LEU A 101 0.99 0.47 -10.88
N HIS A 102 1.57 1.22 -9.93
CA HIS A 102 2.65 2.16 -10.23
C HIS A 102 3.56 2.40 -9.04
N VAL A 103 4.85 2.65 -9.33
CA VAL A 103 5.83 3.05 -8.32
C VAL A 103 6.41 4.41 -8.69
N GLY A 104 6.03 5.44 -7.94
CA GLY A 104 6.41 6.84 -8.19
C GLY A 104 7.45 7.38 -7.21
N ALA A 105 8.17 8.42 -7.64
CA ALA A 105 9.01 9.22 -6.74
C ALA A 105 8.23 10.34 -6.03
N THR A 106 7.07 10.73 -6.57
CA THR A 106 6.21 11.80 -6.08
C THR A 106 4.75 11.36 -6.11
N ILE A 107 3.95 11.93 -5.20
CA ILE A 107 2.49 11.72 -5.17
C ILE A 107 1.85 12.19 -6.49
N ARG A 108 2.31 13.32 -7.05
CA ARG A 108 1.83 13.85 -8.33
C ARG A 108 1.98 12.86 -9.48
N SER A 109 3.09 12.13 -9.56
CA SER A 109 3.25 11.09 -10.59
C SER A 109 2.23 9.97 -10.42
N CYS A 110 1.90 9.59 -9.18
CA CYS A 110 0.88 8.58 -8.90
C CYS A 110 -0.53 9.10 -9.22
N GLN A 111 -0.80 10.38 -8.96
CA GLN A 111 -2.06 11.05 -9.32
C GLN A 111 -2.28 11.04 -10.82
N THR A 112 -1.29 11.47 -11.60
CA THR A 112 -1.37 11.49 -13.06
C THR A 112 -1.60 10.08 -13.62
N PHE A 113 -0.95 9.07 -13.03
CA PHE A 113 -1.18 7.69 -13.43
C PHE A 113 -2.61 7.23 -13.10
N LEU A 114 -3.07 7.49 -11.87
CA LEU A 114 -4.42 7.10 -11.43
C LEU A 114 -5.52 7.81 -12.24
N SER A 115 -5.32 9.09 -12.61
CA SER A 115 -6.28 9.83 -13.42
C SER A 115 -6.46 9.24 -14.82
N VAL A 116 -5.41 8.63 -15.38
CA VAL A 116 -5.47 7.96 -16.69
C VAL A 116 -6.17 6.60 -16.58
N GLN A 117 -6.03 5.90 -15.45
CA GLN A 117 -6.61 4.56 -15.26
C GLN A 117 -8.07 4.57 -14.80
N GLN A 118 -8.42 5.43 -13.84
CA GLN A 118 -9.75 5.45 -13.18
C GLN A 118 -10.52 6.76 -13.38
N GLY A 119 -9.97 7.71 -14.14
CA GLY A 119 -10.57 9.02 -14.39
C GLY A 119 -10.13 10.11 -13.39
N PRO A 120 -10.36 11.40 -13.70
CA PRO A 120 -9.80 12.52 -12.95
C PRO A 120 -10.41 12.73 -11.56
N ALA A 121 -11.65 12.29 -11.31
CA ALA A 121 -12.35 12.48 -10.03
C ALA A 121 -11.65 11.74 -8.88
N THR A 122 -11.24 10.49 -9.12
CA THR A 122 -10.59 9.63 -8.12
C THR A 122 -9.19 10.11 -7.76
N ALA A 123 -8.48 10.73 -8.71
CA ALA A 123 -7.12 11.21 -8.49
C ALA A 123 -7.04 12.46 -7.58
N ALA A 124 -8.12 13.24 -7.51
CA ALA A 124 -8.19 14.44 -6.67
C ALA A 124 -8.20 14.11 -5.17
N GLU A 125 -8.68 12.93 -4.79
CA GLU A 125 -8.82 12.49 -3.40
C GLU A 125 -7.49 12.12 -2.73
N LEU A 126 -6.40 11.97 -3.49
CA LEU A 126 -5.06 11.65 -2.99
C LEU A 126 -4.41 12.77 -2.12
N TYR A 127 -5.14 13.85 -1.81
CA TYR A 127 -4.70 15.01 -1.01
C TYR A 127 -5.38 15.15 0.37
N GLN A 128 -6.40 14.34 0.69
CA GLN A 128 -7.02 14.31 2.02
C GLN A 128 -6.27 13.35 2.93
#